data_AF-A0A5J5PY80-F1
#
_entry.id   AF-A0A5J5PY80-F1
#
_cell.length_a   1.000
_cell.length_b   1.000
_cell.length_c   1.000
_cell.angle_alpha   90.00
_cell.angle_beta   90.00
_cell.angle_gamma   90.00
#
_symmetry.space_group_name_H-M   'P 1'
#
loop_
_entity.id
_entity.type
_entity.pdbx_description
1 polymer ?
#
loop_
_entity_poly.entity_id
_entity_poly.type
_entity_poly.pdbx_seq_one_letter_code
_entity_poly.pdbx_strand_id
1 'polypeptide(L)'
;MLLALDASQIPAYFIPALGPVPKWCSSLESLTEELEEGGQTSIYDNYKFLTKEDLEKLNLTNLIGTNLLRAYMHGFFIEFRLYKKARLLFFLLFLVKDIMQLKNSG
;
A
#
# COMPACT_ATOMS: atom_id res chain seq x y z
N MET A 1 -10.13 26.05 6.08
CA MET A 1 -9.00 26.59 6.86
C MET A 1 -8.07 27.33 5.90
N LEU A 2 -7.75 28.60 6.19
CA LEU A 2 -6.76 29.37 5.43
C LEU A 2 -5.47 29.42 6.25
N LEU A 3 -4.33 29.15 5.62
CA LEU A 3 -3.03 29.22 6.28
C LEU A 3 -2.22 30.36 5.66
N ALA A 4 -1.69 31.25 6.49
CA ALA A 4 -0.71 32.24 6.04
C ALA A 4 0.68 31.60 6.08
N LEU A 5 1.16 31.16 4.91
CA LEU A 5 2.50 30.59 4.73
C LEU A 5 3.35 31.54 3.88
N ASP A 6 4.67 31.34 3.90
CA ASP A 6 5.61 32.06 3.02
C ASP A 6 5.57 31.47 1.59
N ALA A 7 4.42 31.64 0.95
CA ALA A 7 4.14 31.20 -0.40
C ALA A 7 3.40 32.32 -1.16
N SER A 8 3.62 32.41 -2.47
CA SER A 8 2.99 33.45 -3.30
C SER A 8 1.46 33.37 -3.32
N GLN A 9 0.88 32.23 -2.98
CA GLN A 9 -0.57 32.03 -2.86
C GLN A 9 -0.90 31.53 -1.46
N ILE A 10 -1.99 32.05 -0.89
CA ILE A 10 -2.52 31.60 0.41
C ILE A 10 -3.22 30.26 0.19
N PRO A 11 -2.72 29.14 0.72
CA PRO A 11 -3.39 27.86 0.56
C PRO A 11 -4.66 27.78 1.41
N ALA A 12 -5.69 27.17 0.82
CA ALA A 12 -6.98 26.90 1.45
C ALA A 12 -7.20 25.39 1.54
N TYR A 13 -7.45 24.89 2.75
CA TYR A 13 -7.72 23.47 3.01
C TYR A 13 -9.16 23.29 3.50
N PHE A 14 -9.85 22.29 2.96
CA PHE A 14 -11.15 21.86 3.45
C PHE A 14 -11.02 20.45 4.06
N ILE A 15 -11.64 20.24 5.21
CA ILE A 15 -11.63 18.96 5.93
C ILE A 15 -13.10 18.56 6.15
N PRO A 16 -13.64 17.60 5.38
CA PRO A 16 -15.06 17.21 5.46
C PRO A 16 -15.47 16.71 6.85
N ALA A 17 -14.54 16.04 7.56
CA ALA A 17 -14.78 15.50 8.89
C ALA A 17 -15.06 16.57 9.98
N LEU A 18 -14.72 17.84 9.73
CA LEU A 18 -14.94 18.93 10.69
C LEU A 18 -16.30 19.62 10.52
N GLY A 19 -16.98 19.41 9.39
CA GLY A 19 -18.29 20.00 9.14
C GLY A 19 -18.54 20.31 7.66
N PRO A 20 -19.78 20.73 7.35
CA PRO A 20 -20.21 20.99 5.98
C PRO A 20 -19.52 22.23 5.39
N VAL A 21 -19.45 22.28 4.07
CA VAL A 21 -18.88 23.41 3.36
C VAL A 21 -19.74 24.66 3.53
N PRO A 22 -19.15 25.87 3.61
CA PRO A 22 -19.94 27.10 3.56
C PRO A 22 -20.76 27.21 2.27
N LYS A 23 -21.98 27.74 2.38
CA LYS A 23 -22.98 27.81 1.28
C LYS A 23 -22.50 28.48 -0.02
N TRP A 24 -21.52 29.39 0.07
CA TRP A 24 -20.96 30.09 -1.08
C TRP A 24 -19.91 29.25 -1.84
N CYS A 25 -19.51 28.10 -1.29
CA CYS A 25 -18.62 27.11 -1.89
C CYS A 25 -19.34 25.78 -2.16
N SER A 26 -20.59 25.81 -2.63
CA SER A 26 -21.36 24.57 -2.89
C SER A 26 -20.69 23.64 -3.90
N SER A 27 -19.97 24.18 -4.89
CA SER A 27 -19.22 23.37 -5.86
C SER A 27 -18.14 22.50 -5.23
N LEU A 28 -17.59 22.90 -4.07
CA LEU A 28 -16.54 22.15 -3.40
C LEU A 28 -17.09 20.89 -2.73
N GLU A 29 -18.37 20.88 -2.34
CA GLU A 29 -19.06 19.68 -1.84
C GLU A 29 -19.19 18.61 -2.93
N SER A 30 -19.64 19.00 -4.13
CA SER A 30 -19.72 18.11 -5.31
C SER A 30 -18.34 17.55 -5.68
N LEU A 31 -17.31 18.40 -5.69
CA LEU A 31 -15.94 17.95 -5.99
C LEU A 31 -15.40 16.97 -4.93
N THR A 32 -15.73 17.17 -3.65
CA THR A 32 -15.34 16.22 -2.60
C THR A 32 -16.09 14.90 -2.70
N GLU A 33 -17.37 14.93 -3.06
CA GLU A 33 -18.20 13.73 -3.26
C GLU A 33 -17.66 12.90 -4.44
N GLU A 34 -17.38 13.53 -5.58
CA GLU A 34 -16.77 12.87 -6.74
C GLU A 34 -15.40 12.25 -6.42
N LEU A 35 -14.57 12.93 -5.62
CA LEU A 35 -13.27 12.42 -5.18
C LEU A 35 -13.41 11.23 -4.22
N GLU A 36 -14.41 11.23 -3.34
CA GLU A 36 -14.73 10.12 -2.44
C GLU A 36 -15.24 8.90 -3.23
N GLU A 37 -16.02 9.12 -4.30
CA GLU A 37 -16.45 8.05 -5.21
C GLU A 37 -15.27 7.47 -6.02
N GLY A 38 -14.37 8.33 -6.52
CA GLY A 38 -13.16 7.91 -7.25
C GLY A 38 -12.09 7.23 -6.38
N GLY A 39 -12.17 7.40 -5.06
CA GLY A 39 -11.28 6.81 -4.06
C GLY A 39 -11.55 5.32 -3.77
N GLN A 40 -12.62 4.74 -4.32
CA GLN A 40 -12.88 3.31 -4.19
C GLN A 40 -11.93 2.50 -5.09
N THR A 41 -10.73 2.31 -4.55
CA THR A 41 -9.63 1.45 -5.02
C THR A 41 -9.99 -0.04 -5.00
N SER A 42 -11.11 -0.46 -5.59
CA SER A 42 -11.44 -1.90 -5.69
C SER A 42 -10.36 -2.68 -6.48
N ILE A 43 -9.57 -1.97 -7.28
CA ILE A 43 -8.44 -2.51 -8.05
C ILE A 43 -7.30 -2.99 -7.13
N TYR A 44 -7.14 -2.44 -5.92
CA TYR A 44 -6.02 -2.75 -5.02
C TYR A 44 -6.39 -3.50 -3.74
N ASP A 45 -7.68 -3.76 -3.47
CA ASP A 45 -8.09 -4.52 -2.28
C ASP A 45 -7.44 -5.91 -2.21
N ASN A 46 -7.13 -6.49 -3.37
CA ASN A 46 -6.49 -7.80 -3.48
C ASN A 46 -4.97 -7.74 -3.68
N TYR A 47 -4.34 -6.58 -3.52
CA TYR A 47 -2.91 -6.41 -3.71
C TYR A 47 -2.21 -5.99 -2.42
N LYS A 48 -1.04 -6.56 -2.18
CA LYS A 48 -0.16 -6.15 -1.08
C LYS A 48 1.02 -5.38 -1.66
N PHE A 49 1.26 -4.19 -1.12
CA PHE A 49 2.50 -3.46 -1.37
C PHE A 49 3.65 -4.09 -0.60
N LEU A 50 4.77 -4.31 -1.29
CA LEU A 50 6.03 -4.81 -0.73
C LEU A 50 7.18 -3.91 -1.16
N THR A 51 8.14 -3.72 -0.24
CA THR A 51 9.41 -3.07 -0.55
C THR A 51 10.39 -4.06 -1.20
N LYS A 52 11.49 -3.55 -1.76
CA LYS A 52 12.59 -4.40 -2.27
C LYS A 52 13.15 -5.34 -1.20
N GLU A 53 13.30 -4.84 0.02
CA GLU A 53 13.79 -5.59 1.17
C GLU A 53 12.85 -6.75 1.53
N ASP A 54 11.54 -6.54 1.47
CA ASP A 54 10.55 -7.60 1.77
C ASP A 54 10.53 -8.68 0.69
N LEU A 55 10.73 -8.30 -0.58
CA LEU A 55 10.90 -9.24 -1.70
C LEU A 55 12.16 -10.10 -1.52
N GLU A 56 13.27 -9.52 -1.08
CA GLU A 56 14.52 -10.24 -0.79
C GLU A 56 14.35 -11.23 0.36
N LYS A 57 13.73 -10.82 1.47
CA LYS A 57 13.44 -11.69 2.62
C LYS A 57 12.61 -12.91 2.21
N LEU A 58 11.60 -12.69 1.38
CA LEU A 58 10.71 -13.75 0.90
C LEU A 58 11.31 -14.56 -0.26
N ASN A 59 12.53 -14.25 -0.71
CA ASN A 59 13.18 -14.86 -1.89
C ASN A 59 12.30 -14.78 -3.16
N LEU A 60 11.55 -13.68 -3.31
CA LEU A 60 10.66 -13.42 -4.43
C LEU A 60 11.30 -12.50 -5.50
N THR A 61 12.59 -12.19 -5.38
CA THR A 61 13.36 -11.39 -6.34
C THR A 61 13.33 -11.94 -7.77
N ASN A 62 13.21 -13.26 -7.93
CA ASN A 62 13.09 -13.92 -9.24
C ASN A 62 11.79 -13.61 -9.99
N LEU A 63 10.78 -13.07 -9.30
CA LEU A 63 9.51 -12.69 -9.91
C LEU A 63 9.53 -11.25 -10.46
N ILE A 64 10.58 -10.48 -10.17
CA ILE A 64 10.74 -9.11 -10.67
C ILE A 64 10.85 -9.15 -12.20
N GLY A 65 9.96 -8.43 -12.90
CA GLY A 65 9.87 -8.43 -14.36
C GLY A 65 8.83 -9.40 -14.93
N THR A 66 8.17 -10.22 -14.10
CA THR A 66 7.02 -11.03 -14.51
C THR A 66 5.70 -10.28 -14.30
N ASN A 67 4.63 -10.71 -14.99
CA ASN A 67 3.28 -10.13 -14.85
C ASN A 67 2.67 -10.30 -13.44
N LEU A 68 3.34 -11.00 -12.51
CA LEU A 68 2.87 -11.24 -11.15
C LEU A 68 3.23 -10.11 -10.17
N LEU A 69 4.21 -9.28 -10.52
CA LEU A 69 4.65 -8.12 -9.72
C LEU A 69 4.49 -6.85 -10.53
N ARG A 70 3.68 -5.92 -10.01
CA ARG A 70 3.49 -4.61 -10.63
C ARG A 70 4.38 -3.60 -9.94
N ALA A 71 5.39 -3.09 -10.64
CA ALA A 71 6.24 -2.02 -10.11
C ALA A 71 5.40 -0.75 -9.89
N TYR A 72 5.51 -0.15 -8.70
CA TYR A 72 4.83 1.09 -8.38
C TYR A 72 5.68 1.93 -7.41
N MET A 73 5.99 3.16 -7.83
CA MET A 73 6.86 4.09 -7.10
C MET A 73 8.19 3.43 -6.71
N HIS A 74 8.38 3.12 -5.43
CA HIS A 74 9.61 2.57 -4.84
C HIS A 74 9.47 1.09 -4.41
N GLY A 75 8.37 0.44 -4.77
CA GLY A 75 8.09 -0.94 -4.40
C GLY A 75 7.31 -1.68 -5.47
N PHE A 76 6.66 -2.76 -5.04
CA PHE A 76 5.92 -3.65 -5.92
C PHE A 76 4.59 -4.03 -5.31
N PHE A 77 3.56 -4.13 -6.14
CA PHE A 77 2.31 -4.76 -5.79
C PHE A 77 2.31 -6.22 -6.23
N ILE A 78 1.94 -7.11 -5.32
CA ILE A 78 1.72 -8.54 -5.56
C ILE A 78 0.29 -8.90 -5.17
N GLU A 79 -0.32 -9.84 -5.89
CA GLU A 79 -1.64 -10.35 -5.52
C GLU A 79 -1.58 -11.01 -4.12
N PHE A 80 -2.51 -10.65 -3.25
CA PHE A 80 -2.52 -11.03 -1.84
C PHE A 80 -2.57 -12.56 -1.63
N ARG A 81 -3.22 -13.28 -2.55
CA ARG A 81 -3.28 -14.75 -2.57
C ARG A 81 -1.89 -15.35 -2.77
N LEU A 82 -1.10 -14.79 -3.67
CA LEU A 82 0.27 -15.23 -3.96
C LEU A 82 1.19 -14.90 -2.79
N TYR A 83 1.06 -13.70 -2.23
CA TYR A 83 1.80 -13.30 -1.03
C TYR A 83 1.54 -14.23 0.17
N LYS A 84 0.29 -14.62 0.43
CA LYS A 84 -0.04 -15.61 1.48
C LYS A 84 0.67 -16.94 1.28
N LYS A 85 0.69 -17.47 0.04
CA LYS A 85 1.38 -18.72 -0.29
C LYS A 85 2.89 -18.61 -0.07
N ALA A 86 3.51 -17.52 -0.56
CA ALA A 86 4.93 -17.28 -0.39
C ALA A 86 5.33 -17.19 1.10
N ARG A 87 4.53 -16.49 1.90
CA ARG A 87 4.76 -16.36 3.34
C ARG A 87 4.64 -17.69 4.09
N LEU A 88 3.68 -18.53 3.72
CA LEU A 88 3.55 -19.88 4.27
C LEU A 88 4.76 -20.75 3.92
N LEU A 89 5.21 -20.71 2.66
CA LEU A 89 6.39 -21.45 2.22
C LEU A 89 7.65 -20.98 2.96
N PHE A 90 7.81 -19.67 3.13
CA PHE A 90 8.90 -19.09 3.91
C PHE A 90 8.89 -19.58 5.37
N PHE A 91 7.71 -19.57 6.01
CA PHE A 91 7.56 -20.08 7.38
C PHE A 91 7.88 -21.58 7.50
N LEU A 92 7.43 -22.38 6.54
CA LEU A 92 7.73 -23.81 6.48
C LEU A 92 9.23 -24.06 6.31
N LEU A 93 9.90 -23.33 5.41
CA LEU A 93 11.34 -23.39 5.19
C LEU A 93 12.11 -23.03 6.46
N PHE A 94 11.67 -21.99 7.17
CA PHE A 94 12.28 -21.57 8.43
C PHE A 94 12.19 -22.69 9.48
N LEU A 95 11.00 -23.26 9.66
CA LEU A 95 10.75 -24.33 10.62
C LEU A 95 11.53 -25.61 10.29
N VAL A 96 11.64 -25.98 9.01
CA VAL A 96 12.49 -27.11 8.57
C VAL A 96 13.97 -26.83 8.85
N LYS A 97 14.43 -25.59 8.68
CA LYS A 97 15.81 -25.19 8.97
C LYS A 97 16.12 -25.30 10.47
N ASP A 98 15.20 -24.87 11.33
CA ASP A 98 15.34 -25.01 12.79
C ASP A 98 15.39 -26.48 13.22
N ILE A 99 14.52 -27.34 12.68
CA ILE A 99 14.54 -28.78 12.94
C ILE A 99 15.85 -29.42 12.48
N MET A 100 16.35 -29.03 11.29
CA MET A 100 17.62 -29.54 10.76
C MET A 100 18.83 -29.12 11.60
N GLN A 101 18.84 -27.87 12.12
CA GLN A 101 19.90 -27.40 13.03
C GLN A 101 19.86 -28.15 14.36
N LEU A 102 18.67 -28.41 14.91
CA LEU A 102 18.52 -29.22 16.13
C LEU A 102 19.03 -30.66 15.95
N LYS A 103 18.88 -31.24 14.76
CA LYS A 103 19.35 -32.60 14.46
C LYS A 103 20.87 -32.70 14.28
N ASN A 104 21.56 -31.61 13.94
CA ASN A 104 23.01 -31.58 13.72
C ASN A 104 23.81 -31.25 14.98
N SER A 105 23.16 -30.95 16.10
CA SER A 105 23.79 -30.54 17.35
C SER A 105 23.85 -31.65 18.42
N GLY A 106 23.55 -32.90 18.06
CA GLY A 106 23.68 -34.09 18.91
C GLY A 106 24.43 -35.20 18.18
#